data_AF-A0A2G9NKS6-F1
#
_entry.id   AF-A0A2G9NKS6-F1
#
_cell.length_a   1.000
_cell.length_b   1.000
_cell.length_c   1.000
_cell.angle_alpha   90.00
_cell.angle_beta   90.00
_cell.angle_gamma   90.00
#
_symmetry.space_group_name_H-M   'P 1'
#
loop_
_entity.id
_entity.type
_entity.pdbx_description
1 polymer ?
#
loop_
_entity_poly.entity_id
_entity_poly.type
_entity_poly.pdbx_seq_one_letter_code
_entity_poly.pdbx_strand_id
1 'polypeptide(L)'
;MKRERDELFDDVIVQWELAINSLYKNKKVNVAFLANTSEHLHAHLIPRFGQDEFEKYEIVFKDPNPTGNYAPYPKKEIPLDILLTIKSDILSVIKKNIVFIR
;
A
#
# COMPACT_ATOMS: atom_id res chain seq x y z
N MET A 1 -10.40 -6.86 -24.79
CA MET A 1 -9.15 -7.06 -24.05
C MET A 1 -8.80 -5.72 -23.42
N LYS A 2 -8.61 -5.64 -22.09
CA LYS A 2 -8.14 -4.40 -21.47
C LYS A 2 -6.70 -4.13 -21.92
N ARG A 3 -6.31 -2.85 -22.03
CA ARG A 3 -4.92 -2.46 -22.27
C ARG A 3 -4.15 -2.49 -20.96
N GLU A 4 -2.84 -2.68 -21.01
CA GLU A 4 -1.97 -2.76 -19.82
C GLU A 4 -2.13 -1.55 -18.87
N ARG A 5 -2.23 -0.35 -19.43
CA ARG A 5 -2.53 0.86 -18.64
C ARG A 5 -3.85 0.74 -17.91
N ASP A 6 -4.90 0.31 -18.61
CA ASP A 6 -6.25 0.24 -18.05
C ASP A 6 -6.30 -0.86 -16.96
N GLU A 7 -5.60 -1.98 -17.14
CA GLU A 7 -5.39 -3.00 -16.09
C GLU A 7 -4.67 -2.45 -14.85
N LEU A 8 -3.59 -1.69 -15.04
CA LEU A 8 -2.83 -1.09 -13.93
C LEU A 8 -3.72 -0.18 -13.07
N PHE A 9 -4.49 0.71 -13.70
CA PHE A 9 -5.31 1.69 -12.98
C PHE A 9 -6.61 1.10 -12.44
N ASP A 10 -7.32 0.29 -13.22
CA ASP A 10 -8.66 -0.18 -12.86
C ASP A 10 -8.63 -1.42 -11.97
N ASP A 11 -7.59 -2.25 -12.09
CA ASP A 11 -7.51 -3.55 -11.42
C ASP A 11 -6.40 -3.56 -10.36
N VAL A 12 -5.15 -3.30 -10.76
CA VAL A 12 -4.00 -3.47 -9.85
C VAL A 12 -4.00 -2.44 -8.72
N ILE A 13 -4.10 -1.13 -9.04
CA ILE A 13 -4.08 -0.07 -8.02
C ILE A 13 -5.31 -0.18 -7.12
N VAL A 14 -6.50 -0.43 -7.69
CA VAL A 14 -7.76 -0.55 -6.93
C VAL A 14 -7.71 -1.73 -5.97
N GLN A 15 -7.26 -2.91 -6.41
CA GLN A 15 -7.16 -4.08 -5.53
C GLN A 15 -6.14 -3.87 -4.41
N TRP A 16 -5.01 -3.21 -4.71
CA TRP A 16 -4.04 -2.84 -3.70
C TRP A 16 -4.66 -1.89 -2.66
N GLU A 17 -5.36 -0.85 -3.10
CA GLU A 17 -5.99 0.13 -2.20
C GLU A 17 -7.01 -0.54 -1.27
N LEU A 18 -7.88 -1.39 -1.82
CA LEU A 18 -8.86 -2.16 -1.04
C LEU A 18 -8.18 -3.08 -0.02
N ALA A 19 -7.10 -3.76 -0.41
CA ALA A 19 -6.37 -4.66 0.47
C ALA A 19 -5.72 -3.91 1.64
N ILE A 20 -5.06 -2.79 1.34
CA ILE A 20 -4.37 -2.00 2.37
C ILE A 20 -5.35 -1.29 3.28
N ASN A 21 -6.44 -0.72 2.75
CA ASN A 21 -7.50 -0.13 3.55
C ASN A 21 -8.11 -1.16 4.52
N SER A 22 -8.43 -2.35 4.03
CA SER A 22 -8.97 -3.42 4.86
C SER A 22 -8.02 -3.89 5.97
N LEU A 23 -6.70 -3.91 5.71
CA LEU A 23 -5.72 -4.46 6.66
C LEU A 23 -5.24 -3.44 7.70
N TYR A 24 -5.08 -2.18 7.28
CA TYR A 24 -4.38 -1.16 8.04
C TYR A 24 -5.27 0.02 8.46
N LYS A 25 -6.53 0.07 8.02
CA LYS A 25 -7.48 1.15 8.38
C LYS A 25 -6.93 2.56 8.12
N ASN A 26 -6.12 2.71 7.09
CA ASN A 26 -5.54 4.01 6.73
C ASN A 26 -6.63 5.00 6.33
N LYS A 27 -6.41 6.30 6.58
CA LYS A 27 -7.40 7.34 6.28
C LYS A 27 -7.40 7.72 4.80
N LYS A 28 -6.23 7.66 4.16
CA LYS A 28 -6.01 8.00 2.75
C LYS A 28 -4.93 7.11 2.14
N VAL A 29 -4.92 7.00 0.82
CA VAL A 29 -3.81 6.43 0.05
C VAL A 29 -3.23 7.52 -0.85
N ASN A 30 -1.91 7.65 -0.86
CA ASN A 30 -1.21 8.42 -1.87
C ASN A 30 -0.70 7.47 -2.96
N VAL A 31 -1.10 7.73 -4.19
CA VAL A 31 -0.60 7.05 -5.40
C VAL A 31 0.27 8.04 -6.18
N ALA A 32 1.52 7.69 -6.46
CA ALA A 32 2.44 8.58 -7.16
C ALA A 32 3.33 7.85 -8.17
N PHE A 33 3.56 8.49 -9.33
CA PHE A 33 4.50 8.09 -10.37
C PHE A 33 5.46 9.26 -10.57
N LEU A 34 6.71 9.14 -10.08
CA LEU A 34 7.64 10.27 -10.03
C LEU A 34 8.75 10.18 -11.08
N ALA A 35 9.33 8.99 -11.30
CA ALA A 35 10.35 8.71 -12.31
C ALA A 35 11.62 9.62 -12.30
N ASN A 36 11.90 10.30 -11.18
CA ASN A 36 13.03 11.26 -11.10
C ASN A 36 14.42 10.60 -11.15
N THR A 37 14.55 9.38 -10.64
CA THR A 37 15.84 8.68 -10.48
C THR A 37 15.87 7.28 -11.12
N SER A 38 14.76 6.83 -11.70
CA SER A 38 14.63 5.53 -12.35
C SER A 38 13.69 5.65 -13.54
N GLU A 39 14.14 5.17 -14.70
CA GLU A 39 13.39 5.18 -15.96
C GLU A 39 12.36 4.04 -16.05
N HIS A 40 12.43 3.06 -15.15
CA HIS A 40 11.43 2.00 -15.09
C HIS A 40 10.15 2.53 -14.44
N LEU A 41 9.00 2.38 -15.12
CA LEU A 41 7.70 2.80 -14.59
C LEU A 41 7.37 2.05 -13.30
N HIS A 42 7.25 2.77 -12.20
CA HIS A 42 6.85 2.22 -10.90
C HIS A 42 5.88 3.17 -10.20
N ALA A 43 5.00 2.60 -9.40
CA ALA A 43 4.05 3.34 -8.58
C ALA A 43 4.48 3.28 -7.12
N HIS A 44 4.41 4.41 -6.43
CA HIS A 44 4.40 4.47 -4.97
C HIS A 44 2.96 4.44 -4.51
N LEU A 45 2.62 3.41 -3.74
CA LEU A 45 1.31 3.24 -3.11
C LEU A 45 1.52 3.34 -1.60
N ILE A 46 1.14 4.47 -1.01
CA ILE A 46 1.53 4.83 0.35
C ILE A 46 0.27 5.01 1.21
N PRO A 47 0.00 4.11 2.18
CA PRO A 47 -1.08 4.33 3.14
C PRO A 47 -0.72 5.48 4.09
N ARG A 48 -1.66 6.41 4.27
CA ARG A 48 -1.53 7.54 5.19
C ARG A 48 -2.39 7.31 6.42
N PHE A 49 -1.77 7.42 7.58
CA PHE A 49 -2.43 7.26 8.87
C PHE A 49 -2.77 8.63 9.47
N GLY A 50 -3.73 8.66 10.39
CA GLY A 50 -4.01 9.87 11.16
C GLY A 50 -2.92 10.14 12.20
N GLN A 51 -3.20 11.09 13.09
CA GLN A 51 -2.42 11.26 14.32
C GLN A 51 -2.59 10.07 15.27
N ASP A 52 -3.69 9.32 15.12
CA ASP A 52 -3.99 8.12 15.89
C ASP A 52 -3.05 6.98 15.48
N GLU A 53 -2.44 6.34 16.47
CA GLU A 53 -1.56 5.20 16.29
C GLU A 53 -2.39 3.95 15.94
N PHE A 54 -1.99 3.24 14.89
CA PHE A 54 -2.54 1.93 14.54
C PHE A 54 -1.49 0.86 14.82
N GLU A 55 -1.82 -0.16 15.61
CA GLU A 55 -0.87 -1.24 15.91
C GLU A 55 -1.24 -2.53 15.17
N LYS A 56 -0.25 -3.15 14.52
CA LYS A 56 -0.38 -4.48 13.90
C LYS A 56 1.01 -5.12 13.76
N TYR A 57 1.10 -6.43 13.92
CA TYR A 57 2.38 -7.16 13.86
C TYR A 57 3.44 -6.63 14.85
N GLU A 58 3.01 -6.17 16.03
CA GLU A 58 3.89 -5.52 17.02
C GLU A 58 4.59 -4.25 16.49
N ILE A 59 4.05 -3.68 15.40
CA ILE A 59 4.50 -2.42 14.81
C ILE A 59 3.43 -1.38 15.02
N VAL A 60 3.83 -0.27 15.64
CA VAL A 60 3.02 0.95 15.69
C VAL A 60 3.20 1.72 14.38
N PHE A 61 2.12 1.81 13.62
CA PHE A 61 1.99 2.64 12.43
C PHE A 61 1.57 4.04 12.88
N LYS A 62 2.49 4.99 12.68
CA LYS A 62 2.29 6.41 12.95
C LYS A 62 2.78 7.20 11.76
N ASP A 63 1.97 8.14 11.29
CA ASP A 63 2.44 9.11 10.30
C ASP A 63 2.98 10.33 11.06
N PRO A 64 4.31 10.56 11.10
CA PRO A 64 4.88 11.71 11.79
C PRO A 64 4.53 13.04 11.11
N ASN A 65 4.05 13.02 9.86
CA ASN A 65 3.70 14.23 9.12
C ASN A 65 2.50 13.99 8.17
N PRO A 66 1.29 13.80 8.71
CA PRO A 66 0.10 13.41 7.94
C PRO A 66 -0.34 14.43 6.89
N THR A 67 0.14 15.68 6.98
CA THR A 67 -0.16 16.77 6.05
C THR A 67 0.99 17.08 5.09
N GLY A 68 2.18 16.52 5.29
CA GLY A 68 3.36 16.74 4.45
C GLY A 68 3.72 15.57 3.53
N ASN A 69 4.71 15.83 2.67
CA ASN A 69 5.27 14.90 1.68
C ASN A 69 6.77 14.63 1.97
N TYR A 70 7.13 14.42 3.24
CA TYR A 70 8.54 14.21 3.57
C TYR A 70 8.98 12.79 3.23
N ALA A 71 9.49 12.62 2.02
CA ALA A 71 10.51 11.62 1.72
C ALA A 71 11.89 12.28 1.89
N PRO A 72 12.91 11.55 2.37
CA PRO A 72 12.92 10.13 2.69
C PRO A 72 12.49 9.83 4.13
N TYR A 73 11.76 8.73 4.32
CA TYR A 73 11.52 8.14 5.64
C TYR A 73 12.79 7.41 6.11
N PRO A 74 13.06 7.38 7.42
CA PRO A 74 14.13 6.53 7.95
C PRO A 74 13.85 5.07 7.57
N LYS A 75 14.87 4.38 7.05
CA LYS A 75 14.75 2.95 6.76
C LYS A 75 14.55 2.20 8.07
N LYS A 76 13.53 1.35 8.11
CA LYS A 76 13.27 0.43 9.21
C LYS A 76 13.51 -0.98 8.70
N GLU A 77 14.38 -1.72 9.37
CA GLU A 77 14.51 -3.16 9.12
C GLU A 77 13.29 -3.86 9.72
N ILE A 78 12.63 -4.69 8.93
CA ILE A 78 11.46 -5.45 9.33
C ILE A 78 11.85 -6.94 9.30
N PRO A 79 11.62 -7.68 10.39
CA PRO A 79 11.82 -9.13 10.42
C PRO A 79 11.14 -9.85 9.25
N LEU A 80 11.81 -10.88 8.70
CA LEU A 80 11.35 -11.59 7.51
C LEU A 80 9.99 -12.28 7.71
N ASP A 81 9.75 -12.85 8.88
CA ASP A 81 8.49 -13.45 9.29
C ASP A 81 7.33 -12.45 9.26
N ILE A 82 7.56 -11.21 9.71
CA ILE A 82 6.60 -10.11 9.59
C ILE A 82 6.36 -9.78 8.11
N LEU A 83 7.40 -9.68 7.29
CA LEU A 83 7.25 -9.43 5.84
C LEU A 83 6.44 -10.52 5.13
N LEU A 84 6.68 -11.78 5.48
CA LEU A 84 5.93 -12.93 4.95
C LEU A 84 4.47 -12.92 5.41
N THR A 85 4.21 -12.50 6.65
CA THR A 85 2.86 -12.32 7.17
C THR A 85 2.12 -11.21 6.42
N ILE A 86 2.75 -10.03 6.26
CA ILE A 86 2.21 -8.92 5.47
C ILE A 86 1.85 -9.37 4.05
N LYS A 87 2.76 -10.09 3.38
CA LYS A 87 2.52 -10.63 2.03
C LYS A 87 1.30 -11.56 2.01
N SER A 88 1.21 -12.47 2.98
CA SER A 88 0.13 -13.46 3.05
C SER A 88 -1.23 -12.80 3.29
N ASP A 89 -1.27 -11.80 4.16
CA ASP A 89 -2.49 -11.03 4.46
C ASP A 89 -2.98 -10.25 3.24
N ILE A 90 -2.08 -9.53 2.55
CA ILE A 90 -2.42 -8.79 1.32
C ILE A 90 -2.97 -9.75 0.26
N LEU A 91 -2.29 -10.88 0.02
CA LEU A 91 -2.74 -11.88 -0.95
C LEU A 91 -4.11 -12.48 -0.58
N SER A 92 -4.36 -12.71 0.71
CA SER A 92 -5.65 -13.22 1.19
C SER A 92 -6.79 -12.26 0.88
N VAL A 93 -6.60 -10.95 1.11
CA VAL A 93 -7.63 -9.94 0.81
C VAL A 93 -7.84 -9.78 -0.69
N ILE A 94 -6.77 -9.70 -1.49
CA ILE A 94 -6.86 -9.62 -2.95
C ILE A 94 -7.63 -10.82 -3.52
N LYS A 95 -7.28 -12.05 -3.09
CA LYS A 95 -7.97 -13.27 -3.54
C LYS A 95 -9.45 -13.25 -3.21
N LYS A 96 -9.84 -12.78 -2.02
CA LYS A 96 -11.26 -12.65 -1.65
C LYS A 96 -11.98 -11.66 -2.57
N ASN A 97 -11.38 -10.51 -2.85
CA ASN A 97 -12.00 -9.46 -3.66
C ASN A 97 -12.09 -9.81 -5.15
N ILE A 98 -11.15 -10.58 -5.69
CA ILE A 98 -11.20 -11.06 -7.09
C ILE A 98 -12.41 -11.97 -7.34
N VAL A 99 -12.87 -12.73 -6.33
CA VAL A 99 -14.06 -13.59 -6.47
C VAL A 99 -15.35 -12.77 -6.62
N PHE A 100 -15.39 -11.54 -6.11
CA PHE A 100 -16.58 -10.68 -6.17
C PHE A 100 -16.71 -9.82 -7.43
N ILE A 101 -15.67 -9.74 -8.27
CA ILE A 101 -15.62 -8.89 -9.48
C ILE A 101 -15.76 -9.73 -10.77
N ARG A 102 -16.05 -11.04 -10.65
CA ARG A 102 -16.33 -11.95 -11.77
C ARG A 102 -17.79 -12.39 -11.75
#